data_AF-A0A5C2RX83-F1
#
_entry.id   AF-A0A5C2RX83-F1
#
_cell.length_a   1.000
_cell.length_b   1.000
_cell.length_c   1.000
_cell.angle_alpha   90.00
_cell.angle_beta   90.00
_cell.angle_gamma   90.00
#
_symmetry.space_group_name_H-M   'P 1'
#
loop_
_entity.id
_entity.type
_entity.pdbx_description
1 polymer ?
#
loop_
_entity_poly.entity_id
_entity_poly.type
_entity_poly.pdbx_seq_one_letter_code
_entity_poly.pdbx_strand_id
1 'polypeptide(L)'
;MVDDLERRINPLFDALNCETLSRPVCEQLLILTRAMEAHDREQAMAIHMDLLTRGSLTDDIGLWMSGIKQLKHSGSRVVCAGTIYGTLTSWQRQKRRL
;
A
#
# COMPACT_ATOMS: atom_id res chain seq x y z
N MET A 1 17.48 -5.88 6.59
CA MET A 1 16.37 -5.20 7.29
C MET A 1 15.68 -4.13 6.45
N VAL A 2 16.38 -3.21 5.75
CA VAL A 2 15.75 -2.38 4.69
C VAL A 2 15.47 -3.20 3.42
N ASP A 3 16.39 -4.10 3.07
CA ASP A 3 16.27 -5.01 1.91
C ASP A 3 15.02 -5.90 1.97
N ASP A 4 14.65 -6.37 3.16
CA ASP A 4 13.44 -7.18 3.38
C ASP A 4 12.15 -6.40 3.09
N LEU A 5 12.16 -5.09 3.36
CA LEU A 5 11.03 -4.20 3.10
C LEU A 5 10.93 -3.89 1.60
N GLU A 6 12.05 -3.56 0.96
CA GLU A 6 12.11 -3.31 -0.48
C GLU A 6 11.67 -4.56 -1.27
N ARG A 7 12.16 -5.75 -0.89
CA ARG A 7 11.73 -7.01 -1.51
C ARG A 7 10.25 -7.31 -1.33
N ARG A 8 9.65 -6.92 -0.20
CA ARG A 8 8.22 -7.16 0.08
C ARG A 8 7.30 -6.11 -0.54
N ILE A 9 7.83 -4.95 -0.91
CA ILE A 9 7.06 -3.90 -1.57
C ILE A 9 7.16 -3.98 -3.11
N ASN A 10 8.20 -4.60 -3.65
CA ASN A 10 8.31 -4.86 -5.09
C ASN A 10 7.07 -5.55 -5.69
N PRO A 11 6.47 -6.57 -5.05
CA PRO A 11 5.23 -7.18 -5.53
C PRO A 11 4.03 -6.23 -5.50
N LEU A 12 3.99 -5.24 -4.60
CA LEU A 12 2.95 -4.20 -4.62
C LEU A 12 3.11 -3.32 -5.85
N PHE A 13 4.34 -2.90 -6.15
CA PHE A 13 4.62 -2.12 -7.34
C PHE A 13 4.34 -2.92 -8.62
N ASP A 14 4.69 -4.21 -8.65
CA ASP A 14 4.36 -5.08 -9.77
C ASP A 14 2.84 -5.19 -9.95
N ALA A 15 2.08 -5.43 -8.88
CA ALA A 15 0.62 -5.49 -8.92
C ALA A 15 -0.04 -4.17 -9.37
N LEU A 16 0.55 -3.02 -8.99
CA LEU A 16 0.13 -1.70 -9.47
C LEU A 16 0.44 -1.51 -10.97
N ASN A 17 1.64 -1.86 -11.41
CA ASN A 17 2.08 -1.72 -12.80
C ASN A 17 1.33 -2.67 -13.74
N CYS A 18 1.07 -3.89 -13.30
CA CYS A 18 0.31 -4.90 -14.03
C CYS A 18 -1.21 -4.68 -13.95
N GLU A 19 -1.66 -3.62 -13.28
CA GLU A 19 -3.07 -3.24 -13.08
C GLU A 19 -3.93 -4.36 -12.45
N THR A 20 -3.31 -5.31 -11.76
CA THR A 20 -3.99 -6.45 -11.14
C THR A 20 -4.77 -6.04 -9.91
N LEU A 21 -4.47 -4.87 -9.34
CA LEU A 21 -5.19 -4.32 -8.20
C LEU A 21 -6.52 -3.67 -8.60
N SER A 22 -7.55 -4.10 -7.88
CA SER A 22 -8.88 -3.51 -7.90
C SER A 22 -8.84 -2.05 -7.43
N ARG A 23 -9.65 -1.19 -8.07
CA ARG A 23 -9.80 0.22 -7.71
C ARG A 23 -10.03 0.48 -6.21
N PRO A 24 -10.94 -0.23 -5.50
CA PRO A 24 -11.13 -0.03 -4.06
C PRO A 24 -9.87 -0.30 -3.23
N VAL A 25 -9.06 -1.29 -3.62
CA VAL A 25 -7.81 -1.62 -2.92
C VAL A 25 -6.78 -0.49 -3.07
N CYS A 26 -6.64 0.06 -4.28
CA CYS A 26 -5.77 1.21 -4.52
C CYS A 26 -6.20 2.47 -3.75
N GLU A 27 -7.50 2.73 -3.64
CA GLU A 27 -8.01 3.85 -2.84
C GLU A 27 -7.69 3.66 -1.35
N GLN A 28 -7.88 2.46 -0.81
CA GLN A 28 -7.52 2.17 0.59
C GLN A 28 -6.01 2.25 0.85
N LEU A 29 -5.17 1.78 -0.08
CA LEU A 29 -3.71 1.93 0.00
C LEU A 29 -3.27 3.39 0.06
N LEU A 30 -3.95 4.26 -0.69
CA LEU A 30 -3.68 5.70 -0.67
C LEU A 30 -4.00 6.32 0.70
N ILE A 31 -5.15 5.97 1.28
CA ILE A 31 -5.56 6.46 2.60
C ILE A 31 -4.62 5.90 3.68
N LEU A 32 -4.21 4.63 3.56
CA LEU A 32 -3.25 4.02 4.48
C LEU A 32 -1.90 4.75 4.47
N THR A 33 -1.39 5.08 3.28
CA THR A 33 -0.11 5.79 3.13
C THR A 33 -0.20 7.18 3.77
N ARG A 34 -1.31 7.90 3.55
CA ARG A 34 -1.56 9.21 4.18
C ARG A 34 -1.66 9.12 5.71
N ALA A 35 -2.34 8.11 6.23
CA ALA A 35 -2.43 7.87 7.67
C ALA A 35 -1.04 7.61 8.27
N MET A 36 -0.20 6.86 7.56
CA MET A 36 1.19 6.61 7.98
C MET A 36 2.07 7.87 7.94
N GLU A 37 1.90 8.73 6.93
CA GLU A 37 2.57 10.04 6.85
C GLU A 37 2.12 10.99 7.96
N ALA A 38 0.82 11.01 8.28
CA ALA A 38 0.26 11.77 9.39
C ALA A 38 0.64 11.20 10.78
N HIS A 39 1.42 10.12 10.82
CA HIS A 39 1.73 9.35 12.03
C HIS A 39 0.48 8.85 12.78
N ASP A 40 -0.66 8.78 12.11
CA ASP A 40 -1.94 8.33 12.65
C ASP A 40 -2.00 6.80 12.63
N ARG A 41 -1.51 6.21 13.72
CA ARG A 41 -1.39 4.76 13.87
C ARG A 41 -2.74 4.08 13.97
N GLU A 42 -3.73 4.73 14.58
CA GLU A 42 -5.08 4.18 14.75
C GLU A 42 -5.79 4.09 13.41
N GLN A 43 -5.75 5.16 12.63
CA GLN A 43 -6.30 5.18 11.27
C GLN A 43 -5.58 4.18 10.36
N ALA A 44 -4.25 4.11 10.43
CA ALA A 44 -3.47 3.13 9.67
C ALA A 44 -3.75 1.66 10.08
N MET A 45 -4.20 1.42 11.31
CA MET A 45 -4.62 0.09 11.76
C MET A 45 -6.02 -0.25 11.27
N ALA A 46 -6.97 0.69 11.36
CA ALA A 46 -8.33 0.51 10.86
C ALA A 46 -8.34 0.19 9.35
N ILE A 47 -7.59 0.96 8.54
CA ILE A 47 -7.51 0.74 7.09
C ILE A 47 -6.81 -0.58 6.76
N HIS A 48 -5.76 -0.93 7.51
CA HIS A 48 -5.07 -2.21 7.32
C HIS A 48 -5.99 -3.40 7.57
N MET A 49 -6.85 -3.32 8.58
CA MET A 49 -7.84 -4.37 8.87
C MET A 49 -8.94 -4.41 7.80
N ASP A 50 -9.44 -3.26 7.36
CA ASP A 50 -10.44 -3.20 6.28
C ASP A 50 -9.88 -3.80 4.97
N LEU A 51 -8.60 -3.53 4.65
CA LEU A 51 -7.89 -4.16 3.53
C LEU A 51 -7.76 -5.68 3.70
N LEU A 52 -7.52 -6.18 4.92
CA LEU A 52 -7.47 -7.64 5.16
C LEU A 52 -8.84 -8.28 4.97
N THR A 53 -9.90 -7.63 5.45
CA THR A 53 -11.27 -8.16 5.36
C THR A 53 -11.82 -8.09 3.94
N ARG A 54 -11.52 -7.02 3.20
CA ARG A 54 -12.11 -6.77 1.87
C ARG A 54 -11.18 -7.13 0.72
N GLY A 55 -9.89 -6.82 0.82
CA GLY A 55 -8.93 -7.05 -0.24
C GLY A 55 -8.56 -8.54 -0.42
N SER A 56 -8.66 -9.35 0.64
CA SER A 56 -8.40 -10.80 0.55
C SER A 56 -9.42 -11.55 -0.29
N LEU A 57 -10.55 -10.91 -0.60
CA LEU A 57 -11.62 -11.47 -1.41
C LEU A 57 -11.41 -11.19 -2.91
N THR A 58 -10.63 -10.17 -3.26
CA THR A 58 -10.54 -9.65 -4.63
C THR A 58 -9.15 -9.73 -5.22
N ASP A 59 -8.09 -9.68 -4.42
CA ASP A 59 -6.72 -9.56 -4.90
C ASP A 59 -5.75 -10.39 -4.03
N ASP A 60 -4.61 -10.80 -4.60
CA ASP A 60 -3.55 -11.54 -3.91
C ASP A 60 -2.75 -10.62 -2.94
N ILE A 61 -3.46 -10.07 -1.96
CA ILE A 61 -2.95 -9.04 -1.06
C ILE A 61 -1.95 -9.57 -0.03
N GLY A 62 -1.95 -10.89 0.23
CA GLY A 62 -1.11 -11.52 1.25
C GLY A 62 0.39 -11.33 1.01
N LEU A 63 0.79 -11.20 -0.26
CA LEU A 63 2.17 -11.13 -0.68
C LEU A 63 2.86 -9.83 -0.24
N TRP A 64 2.21 -8.67 -0.46
CA TRP A 64 2.73 -7.36 -0.09
C TRP A 64 2.23 -6.83 1.27
N MET A 65 1.12 -7.35 1.79
CA MET A 65 0.58 -7.01 3.13
C MET A 65 1.60 -7.19 4.25
N SER A 66 2.41 -8.24 4.16
CA SER A 66 3.46 -8.53 5.14
C SER A 66 4.55 -7.44 5.18
N GLY A 67 4.80 -6.76 4.06
CA GLY A 67 5.72 -5.62 3.96
C GLY A 67 5.17 -4.39 4.69
N ILE A 68 3.88 -4.08 4.50
CA ILE A 68 3.22 -2.95 5.16
C ILE A 68 3.17 -3.13 6.68
N LYS A 69 2.92 -4.34 7.19
CA LYS A 69 2.93 -4.62 8.63
C LYS A 69 4.30 -4.34 9.26
N GLN A 70 5.39 -4.65 8.55
CA GLN A 70 6.75 -4.39 9.01
C GLN A 70 7.14 -2.92 8.90
N LEU A 71 6.62 -2.20 7.90
CA LEU A 71 6.80 -0.75 7.77
C LEU A 71 6.34 -0.01 9.03
N LYS A 72 5.28 -0.49 9.70
CA LYS A 72 4.79 0.05 10.99
C LYS A 72 5.79 -0.07 12.14
N HIS A 73 6.70 -1.04 12.11
CA HIS A 73 7.72 -1.23 13.15
C HIS A 73 9.06 -0.60 12.78
N SER A 74 9.44 -0.60 11.49
CA SER A 74 10.73 -0.05 11.04
C SER A 74 10.77 1.48 11.17
N GLY A 75 11.90 2.04 11.61
CA GLY A 75 12.11 3.50 11.76
C GLY A 75 12.34 4.26 10.45
N SER A 76 12.24 3.59 9.30
CA SER A 76 12.57 4.12 7.96
C SER A 76 11.30 4.40 7.12
N ARG A 77 10.31 5.07 7.71
CA ARG A 77 8.92 5.15 7.19
C ARG A 77 8.69 6.18 6.09
N VAL A 78 9.53 7.21 6.00
CA VAL A 78 9.24 8.42 5.21
C VAL A 78 9.64 8.26 3.74
N VAL A 79 10.73 7.56 3.45
CA VAL A 79 11.25 7.43 2.07
C VAL A 79 10.36 6.53 1.22
N CYS A 80 9.87 5.42 1.78
CA CYS A 80 9.02 4.48 1.04
C CYS A 80 7.60 5.05 0.80
N ALA A 81 7.04 5.78 1.77
CA ALA A 81 5.69 6.36 1.66
C ALA A 81 5.59 7.34 0.47
N GLY A 82 6.58 8.20 0.27
CA GLY A 82 6.60 9.15 -0.84
C GLY A 82 6.62 8.50 -2.22
N THR A 83 7.42 7.45 -2.41
CA THR A 83 7.49 6.71 -3.69
C THR A 83 6.19 5.96 -3.96
N ILE A 84 5.62 5.30 -2.94
CA ILE A 84 4.32 4.62 -3.03
C ILE A 84 3.23 5.63 -3.40
N TYR A 85 3.20 6.79 -2.73
CA TYR A 85 2.23 7.86 -2.98
C TYR A 85 2.32 8.40 -4.41
N GLY A 86 3.53 8.65 -4.92
CA GLY A 86 3.76 9.09 -6.29
C GLY A 86 3.24 8.09 -7.33
N THR A 87 3.55 6.81 -7.14
CA THR A 87 3.11 5.75 -8.06
C THR A 87 1.60 5.53 -7.99
N LEU A 88 0.99 5.51 -6.79
CA LEU A 88 -0.45 5.36 -6.61
C LEU A 88 -1.25 6.55 -7.16
N THR A 89 -0.77 7.78 -6.97
CA THR A 89 -1.43 8.97 -7.52
C THR A 89 -1.33 9.02 -9.04
N SER A 90 -0.21 8.59 -9.61
CA SER A 90 -0.04 8.41 -11.06
C SER A 90 -1.01 7.36 -11.59
N TRP A 91 -1.07 6.19 -10.95
CA TRP A 91 -1.98 5.10 -11.31
C TRP A 91 -3.46 5.51 -11.23
N GLN A 92 -3.86 6.18 -10.15
CA GLN A 92 -5.22 6.73 -9.96
C GLN A 92 -5.58 7.79 -11.02
N ARG A 93 -4.59 8.54 -11.51
CA ARG A 93 -4.79 9.51 -12.59
C ARG A 93 -4.94 8.82 -13.94
N GLN A 94 -4.17 7.76 -14.20
CA GLN A 94 -4.22 6.97 -15.43
C GLN A 94 -5.54 6.21 -15.57
N LYS A 95 -5.98 5.52 -14.49
CA LYS A 95 -7.22 4.72 -14.49
C LYS A 95 -8.51 5.54 -14.45
N ARG A 96 -8.44 6.84 -14.13
CA ARG A 96 -9.59 7.76 -14.27
C ARG A 96 -9.81 8.28 -15.70
N ARG A 97 -8.90 7.99 -16.63
CA ARG A 97 -9.01 8.37 -18.05
C ARG A 97 -9.54 7.24 -18.95
N LEU A 98 -9.68 6.03 -18.41
CA LEU A 98 -10.31 4.87 -19.04
C LEU A 98 -11.72 4.70 -18.47
#